data_AF-A0A1C6J2H8-F1
#
_entry.id   AF-A0A1C6J2H8-F1
#
_cell.length_a   1.000
_cell.length_b   1.000
_cell.length_c   1.000
_cell.angle_alpha   90.00
_cell.angle_beta   90.00
_cell.angle_gamma   90.00
#
_symmetry.space_group_name_H-M   'P 1'
#
loop_
_entity.id
_entity.type
_entity.pdbx_description
1 polymer ?
#
loop_
_entity_poly.entity_id
_entity_poly.type
_entity_poly.pdbx_seq_one_letter_code
_entity_poly.pdbx_strand_id
1 'polypeptide(L)'
;MNIAEEIKRLEQKELVLNEFRKERVREDHYNGNNVLCRLAISVKYDSDKERDEIVSLLKSIDIIPEFIIIYQKEREISVWWFSQMNNVIFDEKNYLRLIDEFIDYVIKLNLNNWDIETGVFDDDPIGYDINKCENIEIVLNPKFTQNNFGLNGEPQVYFEQ
;
A
#
# COMPACT_ATOMS: atom_id res chain seq x y z
N MET A 1 -19.57 0.30 9.24
CA MET A 1 -18.37 -0.31 9.81
C MET A 1 -18.75 -0.92 11.14
N ASN A 2 -18.48 -2.21 11.33
CA ASN A 2 -18.75 -2.89 12.59
C ASN A 2 -17.64 -2.57 13.63
N ILE A 3 -17.85 -2.97 14.89
CA ILE A 3 -16.91 -2.66 15.99
C ILE A 3 -15.52 -3.26 15.72
N ALA A 4 -15.43 -4.48 15.19
CA ALA A 4 -14.15 -5.13 14.91
C ALA A 4 -13.39 -4.40 13.79
N GLU A 5 -14.09 -3.96 12.75
CA GLU A 5 -13.51 -3.16 11.66
C GLU A 5 -12.97 -1.82 12.16
N GLU A 6 -13.70 -1.10 13.04
CA GLU A 6 -13.22 0.16 13.63
C GLU A 6 -12.03 -0.06 14.57
N ILE A 7 -12.02 -1.15 15.36
CA ILE A 7 -10.85 -1.51 16.17
C ILE A 7 -9.64 -1.73 15.27
N LYS A 8 -9.77 -2.56 14.22
CA LYS A 8 -8.66 -2.82 13.30
C LYS A 8 -8.17 -1.54 12.63
N ARG A 9 -9.09 -0.67 12.22
CA ARG A 9 -8.76 0.65 11.66
C ARG A 9 -7.90 1.49 12.61
N LEU A 10 -8.29 1.57 13.88
CA LEU A 10 -7.57 2.32 14.89
C LEU A 10 -6.19 1.70 15.19
N GLU A 11 -6.10 0.37 15.23
CA GLU A 11 -4.82 -0.35 15.39
C GLU A 11 -3.85 -0.01 14.26
N GLN A 12 -4.30 -0.05 13.00
CA GLN A 12 -3.45 0.26 11.85
C GLN A 12 -3.04 1.74 11.82
N LYS A 13 -3.95 2.65 12.15
CA LYS A 13 -3.63 4.08 12.28
C LYS A 13 -2.56 4.33 13.34
N GLU A 14 -2.68 3.70 14.51
CA GLU A 14 -1.71 3.87 15.59
C GLU A 14 -0.35 3.25 15.22
N LEU A 15 -0.34 2.14 14.48
CA LEU A 15 0.88 1.55 13.92
C LEU A 15 1.60 2.53 12.99
N VAL A 16 0.88 3.19 12.08
CA VAL A 16 1.44 4.22 11.19
C VAL A 16 1.95 5.43 11.98
N LEU A 17 1.15 5.96 12.89
CA LEU A 17 1.54 7.11 13.73
C LEU A 17 2.78 6.81 14.59
N ASN A 18 2.95 5.56 15.03
CA ASN A 18 4.16 5.15 15.74
C ASN A 18 5.41 5.20 14.85
N GLU A 19 5.31 4.86 13.56
CA GLU A 19 6.45 5.00 12.65
C GLU A 19 6.80 6.48 12.38
N PHE A 20 5.80 7.37 12.31
CA PHE A 20 6.04 8.82 12.27
C PHE A 20 6.77 9.31 13.52
N ARG A 21 6.30 8.92 14.72
CA ARG A 21 6.95 9.29 15.99
C ARG A 21 8.39 8.77 16.12
N LYS A 22 8.73 7.70 15.42
CA LYS A 22 10.08 7.12 15.34
C LYS A 22 10.94 7.74 14.24
N GLU A 23 10.42 8.73 13.51
CA GLU A 23 11.11 9.37 12.37
C GLU A 23 11.52 8.37 11.26
N ARG A 24 10.78 7.25 11.15
CA ARG A 24 11.01 6.27 10.07
C ARG A 24 10.26 6.60 8.79
N VAL A 25 9.22 7.42 8.89
CA VAL A 25 8.55 7.95 7.72
C VAL A 25 9.34 9.13 7.20
N ARG A 26 9.97 8.96 6.04
CA ARG A 26 10.85 9.96 5.46
C ARG A 26 10.04 11.11 4.87
N GLU A 27 10.44 12.35 5.18
CA GLU A 27 9.79 13.57 4.68
C GLU A 27 9.80 13.65 3.14
N ASP A 28 10.80 13.05 2.51
CA ASP A 28 10.93 13.03 1.05
C ASP A 28 9.84 12.20 0.34
N HIS A 29 9.02 11.46 1.07
CA HIS A 29 7.80 10.82 0.55
C HIS A 29 6.62 11.79 0.41
N TYR A 30 6.65 12.93 1.10
CA TYR A 30 5.52 13.86 1.20
C TYR A 30 5.92 15.34 1.19
N ASN A 31 7.04 15.69 0.56
CA ASN A 31 7.52 17.08 0.44
C ASN A 31 7.19 17.77 -0.89
N GLY A 32 6.39 17.13 -1.74
CA GLY A 32 6.02 17.64 -3.06
C GLY A 32 7.07 17.43 -4.17
N ASN A 33 8.20 16.79 -3.88
CA ASN A 33 9.32 16.66 -4.82
C ASN A 33 9.54 15.26 -5.37
N ASN A 34 8.93 14.22 -4.79
CA ASN A 34 9.14 12.85 -5.25
C ASN A 34 7.82 12.11 -5.45
N VAL A 35 7.88 11.07 -6.28
CA VAL A 35 6.77 10.16 -6.50
C VAL A 35 6.77 9.10 -5.39
N LEU A 36 5.62 8.88 -4.78
CA LEU A 36 5.41 7.77 -3.85
C LEU A 36 5.62 6.45 -4.59
N CYS A 37 6.45 5.55 -4.05
CA CYS A 37 6.75 4.28 -4.69
C CYS A 37 5.55 3.32 -4.68
N ARG A 38 5.10 2.92 -3.48
CA ARG A 38 4.05 1.92 -3.28
C ARG A 38 3.35 2.08 -1.93
N LEU A 39 2.22 1.40 -1.79
CA LEU A 39 1.61 1.03 -0.52
C LEU A 39 1.53 -0.48 -0.42
N ALA A 40 1.61 -1.04 0.79
CA ALA A 40 1.63 -2.48 0.96
C ALA A 40 1.01 -2.94 2.28
N ILE A 41 0.52 -4.19 2.27
CA ILE A 41 0.14 -4.93 3.47
C ILE A 41 0.87 -6.27 3.50
N SER A 42 1.03 -6.80 4.71
CA SER A 42 1.29 -8.22 4.92
C SER A 42 0.02 -8.91 5.41
N VAL A 43 -0.19 -10.16 5.01
CA VAL A 43 -1.33 -11.00 5.40
C VAL A 43 -0.80 -12.36 5.85
N LYS A 44 -1.11 -12.77 7.08
CA LYS A 44 -0.76 -14.10 7.59
C LYS A 44 -1.82 -15.12 7.21
N TYR A 45 -1.39 -16.35 6.95
CA TYR A 45 -2.29 -17.47 6.65
C TYR A 45 -1.90 -18.73 7.42
N ASP A 46 -2.87 -19.58 7.75
CA ASP A 46 -2.67 -20.78 8.55
C ASP A 46 -2.62 -22.07 7.72
N SER A 47 -3.07 -22.02 6.47
CA SER A 47 -3.08 -23.16 5.56
C SER A 47 -2.89 -22.78 4.08
N ASP A 48 -2.44 -23.74 3.27
CA ASP A 48 -2.34 -23.56 1.81
C ASP A 48 -3.69 -23.21 1.16
N LYS A 49 -4.79 -23.76 1.70
CA LYS A 49 -6.13 -23.45 1.23
C LYS A 49 -6.47 -21.97 1.47
N GLU A 50 -6.21 -21.47 2.67
CA GLU A 50 -6.45 -20.06 3.00
C GLU A 50 -5.57 -19.13 2.16
N ARG A 51 -4.29 -19.48 1.97
CA ARG A 51 -3.40 -18.78 1.04
C ARG A 51 -4.03 -18.68 -0.35
N ASP A 52 -4.50 -19.79 -0.91
CA ASP A 52 -5.06 -19.82 -2.26
C ASP A 52 -6.36 -18.99 -2.37
N GLU A 53 -7.19 -19.00 -1.31
CA GLU A 53 -8.39 -18.16 -1.21
C GLU A 53 -8.03 -16.66 -1.18
N ILE A 54 -7.04 -16.27 -0.39
CA ILE A 54 -6.53 -14.89 -0.33
C ILE A 54 -5.97 -14.46 -1.69
N VAL A 55 -5.12 -15.28 -2.32
CA VAL A 55 -4.53 -14.97 -3.63
C VAL A 55 -5.62 -14.85 -4.71
N SER A 56 -6.63 -15.72 -4.68
CA SER A 56 -7.75 -15.64 -5.60
C SER A 56 -8.57 -14.36 -5.40
N LEU A 57 -8.80 -13.94 -4.16
CA LEU A 57 -9.47 -12.68 -3.86
C LEU A 57 -8.66 -11.50 -4.43
N LEU A 58 -7.37 -11.40 -4.09
CA LEU A 58 -6.48 -10.30 -4.48
C LEU A 58 -6.35 -10.13 -6.01
N LYS A 59 -6.53 -11.20 -6.79
CA LYS A 59 -6.58 -11.14 -8.26
C LYS A 59 -7.87 -10.55 -8.83
N SER A 60 -8.91 -10.43 -8.02
CA SER A 60 -10.27 -10.09 -8.46
C SER A 60 -10.82 -8.78 -7.89
N ILE A 61 -10.03 -8.08 -7.07
CA ILE A 61 -10.42 -6.80 -6.47
C ILE A 61 -10.35 -5.66 -7.51
N ASP A 62 -11.03 -4.54 -7.23
CA ASP A 62 -11.16 -3.40 -8.13
C ASP A 62 -9.87 -2.56 -8.26
N ILE A 63 -9.06 -2.50 -7.20
CA ILE A 63 -7.71 -1.91 -7.23
C ILE A 63 -6.71 -3.06 -7.19
N ILE A 64 -6.38 -3.60 -8.37
CA ILE A 64 -5.50 -4.77 -8.52
C ILE A 64 -4.07 -4.42 -8.09
N PRO A 65 -3.42 -5.19 -7.21
CA PRO A 65 -2.03 -4.97 -6.82
C PRO A 65 -1.07 -5.36 -7.95
N GLU A 66 0.16 -4.85 -7.90
CA GLU A 66 1.20 -5.24 -8.87
C GLU A 66 1.82 -6.58 -8.48
N PHE A 67 2.15 -6.73 -7.19
CA PHE A 67 2.82 -7.92 -6.66
C PHE A 67 2.05 -8.58 -5.53
N ILE A 68 2.05 -9.90 -5.58
CA ILE A 68 1.61 -10.80 -4.52
C ILE A 68 2.77 -11.76 -4.24
N ILE A 69 3.47 -11.55 -3.13
CA ILE A 69 4.68 -12.30 -2.76
C ILE A 69 4.33 -13.25 -1.63
N ILE A 70 4.52 -14.55 -1.85
CA ILE A 70 4.16 -15.60 -0.89
C ILE A 70 5.44 -16.10 -0.21
N TYR A 71 5.59 -15.77 1.07
CA TYR A 71 6.68 -16.22 1.94
C TYR A 71 6.28 -17.53 2.64
N GLN A 72 6.73 -18.66 2.10
CA GLN A 72 6.22 -19.97 2.48
C GLN A 72 6.57 -20.38 3.92
N LYS A 73 7.78 -20.04 4.39
CA LYS A 73 8.22 -20.35 5.75
C LYS A 73 7.51 -19.51 6.80
N GLU A 74 7.36 -18.23 6.52
CA GLU A 74 6.78 -17.21 7.40
C GLU A 74 5.25 -17.25 7.40
N ARG A 75 4.67 -18.02 6.46
CA ARG A 75 3.24 -18.10 6.17
C ARG A 75 2.61 -16.72 6.04
N GLU A 76 3.22 -15.93 5.16
CA GLU A 76 2.87 -14.53 4.94
C GLU A 76 2.72 -14.26 3.44
N ILE A 77 1.78 -13.39 3.10
CA ILE A 77 1.61 -12.82 1.76
C ILE A 77 1.85 -11.32 1.87
N SER A 78 2.86 -10.80 1.18
CA SER A 78 3.01 -9.36 0.98
C SER A 78 2.31 -8.94 -0.30
N VAL A 79 1.52 -7.87 -0.23
CA VAL A 79 0.70 -7.38 -1.34
C VAL A 79 1.07 -5.93 -1.60
N TRP A 80 1.57 -5.63 -2.80
CA TRP A 80 2.15 -4.32 -3.12
C TRP A 80 1.35 -3.63 -4.22
N TRP A 81 0.85 -2.43 -3.93
CA TRP A 81 0.22 -1.51 -4.89
C TRP A 81 1.20 -0.39 -5.24
N PHE A 82 1.79 -0.48 -6.43
CA PHE A 82 2.69 0.57 -6.92
C PHE A 82 1.91 1.75 -7.47
N SER A 83 2.51 2.93 -7.33
CA SER A 83 2.03 4.12 -8.00
C SER A 83 2.05 3.95 -9.52
N GLN A 84 0.89 4.03 -10.15
CA GLN A 84 0.73 3.89 -11.62
C GLN A 84 0.97 5.22 -12.36
N MET A 85 0.90 6.34 -11.63
CA MET A 85 1.14 7.70 -12.13
C MET A 85 2.26 8.36 -11.33
N ASN A 86 2.57 9.62 -11.62
CA ASN A 86 3.48 10.43 -10.81
C ASN A 86 2.70 11.03 -9.64
N ASN A 87 2.34 10.16 -8.71
CA ASN A 87 1.63 10.48 -7.49
C ASN A 87 2.56 11.23 -6.53
N VAL A 88 2.34 12.54 -6.38
CA VAL A 88 3.14 13.41 -5.54
C VAL A 88 2.30 13.90 -4.35
N ILE A 89 2.87 13.82 -3.15
CA ILE A 89 2.22 14.22 -1.90
C ILE A 89 2.96 15.45 -1.35
N PHE A 90 2.21 16.50 -0.99
CA PHE A 90 2.77 17.81 -0.63
C PHE A 90 3.04 18.01 0.85
N ASP A 91 2.37 17.24 1.71
CA ASP A 91 2.51 17.36 3.15
C ASP A 91 2.09 16.08 3.89
N GLU A 92 2.51 16.01 5.14
CA GLU A 92 2.20 14.90 6.06
C GLU A 92 0.69 14.65 6.18
N LYS A 93 -0.12 15.71 6.22
CA LYS A 93 -1.58 15.60 6.37
C LYS A 93 -2.19 14.86 5.18
N ASN A 94 -1.75 15.17 3.97
CA ASN A 94 -2.19 14.49 2.76
C ASN A 94 -1.66 13.07 2.69
N TYR A 95 -0.46 12.81 3.22
CA TYR A 95 0.05 11.45 3.31
C TYR A 95 -0.78 10.59 4.25
N LEU A 96 -1.04 11.08 5.47
CA LEU A 96 -1.91 10.40 6.44
C LEU A 96 -3.33 10.20 5.90
N ARG A 97 -3.89 11.15 5.15
CA ARG A 97 -5.18 10.97 4.47
C ARG A 97 -5.14 9.82 3.46
N LEU A 98 -4.08 9.71 2.66
CA LEU A 98 -3.93 8.60 1.71
C LEU A 98 -3.83 7.26 2.44
N ILE A 99 -3.07 7.20 3.53
CA ILE A 99 -2.95 5.99 4.36
C ILE A 99 -4.30 5.61 4.98
N ASP A 100 -5.07 6.59 5.45
CA ASP A 100 -6.44 6.35 5.94
C ASP A 100 -7.35 5.75 4.86
N GLU A 101 -7.31 6.29 3.63
CA GLU A 101 -8.07 5.75 2.50
C GLU A 101 -7.64 4.32 2.15
N PHE A 102 -6.34 4.03 2.24
CA PHE A 102 -5.79 2.70 2.03
C PHE A 102 -6.24 1.70 3.10
N ILE A 103 -6.19 2.07 4.38
CA ILE A 103 -6.71 1.24 5.49
C ILE A 103 -8.19 0.94 5.28
N ASP A 104 -8.99 1.97 4.97
CA ASP A 104 -10.43 1.82 4.74
C ASP A 104 -10.73 0.91 3.54
N TYR A 105 -9.86 0.88 2.53
CA TYR A 105 -9.95 -0.06 1.41
C TYR A 105 -9.63 -1.49 1.84
N VAL A 106 -8.51 -1.72 2.52
CA VAL A 106 -8.08 -3.07 2.94
C VAL A 106 -9.10 -3.70 3.90
N ILE A 107 -9.70 -2.92 4.81
CA ILE A 107 -10.79 -3.40 5.67
C ILE A 107 -11.96 -3.96 4.85
N LYS A 108 -12.33 -3.31 3.74
CA LYS A 108 -13.43 -3.76 2.87
C LYS A 108 -13.11 -5.05 2.12
N LEU A 109 -11.83 -5.39 1.96
CA LEU A 109 -11.41 -6.68 1.39
C LEU A 109 -11.75 -7.85 2.33
N ASN A 110 -12.05 -7.58 3.60
CA ASN A 110 -12.41 -8.57 4.61
C ASN A 110 -11.35 -9.69 4.74
N LEU A 111 -10.08 -9.30 4.62
CA LEU A 111 -8.94 -10.16 4.89
C LEU A 111 -8.80 -10.37 6.40
N ASN A 112 -8.46 -11.59 6.80
CA ASN A 112 -8.08 -11.89 8.17
C ASN A 112 -6.58 -11.59 8.37
N ASN A 113 -6.20 -11.22 9.59
CA ASN A 113 -4.81 -11.18 10.05
C ASN A 113 -3.82 -10.47 9.09
N TRP A 114 -4.13 -9.22 8.75
CA TRP A 114 -3.29 -8.36 7.92
C TRP A 114 -2.78 -7.15 8.70
N ASP A 115 -1.63 -6.59 8.33
CA ASP A 115 -1.16 -5.30 8.83
C ASP A 115 -0.56 -4.47 7.67
N ILE A 116 -0.49 -3.15 7.83
CA ILE A 116 0.30 -2.30 6.92
C ILE A 116 1.76 -2.75 6.99
N GLU A 117 2.37 -2.94 5.83
CA GLU A 117 3.81 -3.22 5.74
C GLU A 117 4.57 -1.92 5.99
N THR A 118 5.05 -1.70 7.21
CA THR A 118 5.74 -0.44 7.58
C THR A 118 7.08 -0.23 6.88
N GLY A 119 7.64 -1.29 6.27
CA GLY A 119 8.85 -1.19 5.46
C GLY A 119 8.72 -0.22 4.29
N VAL A 120 7.50 0.03 3.78
CA VAL A 120 7.26 1.00 2.70
C VAL A 120 7.65 2.43 3.06
N PHE A 121 7.70 2.76 4.36
CA PHE A 121 8.08 4.10 4.82
C PHE A 121 9.57 4.40 4.68
N ASP A 122 10.39 3.35 4.53
CA ASP A 122 11.82 3.46 4.31
C ASP A 122 12.19 3.36 2.81
N ASP A 123 11.23 3.01 1.93
CA ASP A 123 11.46 2.85 0.47
C ASP A 123 12.10 4.12 -0.12
N ASP A 124 13.05 3.94 -1.05
CA ASP A 124 13.60 5.08 -1.78
C ASP A 124 12.54 5.65 -2.73
N PRO A 125 12.16 6.93 -2.59
CA PRO A 125 11.17 7.51 -3.48
C PRO A 125 11.79 7.69 -4.87
N ILE A 126 10.95 7.61 -5.90
CA ILE A 126 11.42 7.83 -7.28
C ILE A 126 11.55 9.34 -7.47
N GLY A 127 12.80 9.80 -7.60
CA GLY A 127 13.12 11.22 -7.75
C GLY A 127 12.40 11.81 -8.96
N TYR A 128 11.61 12.86 -8.72
CA TYR A 128 10.90 13.57 -9.76
C TYR A 128 11.67 14.84 -10.15
N ASP A 129 12.36 14.83 -11.29
CA ASP A 129 12.98 16.04 -11.85
C ASP A 129 11.98 16.74 -12.78
N ILE A 130 11.18 17.64 -12.21
CA ILE A 130 10.17 18.44 -12.94
C ILE A 130 10.73 19.20 -14.14
N ASN A 131 12.04 19.49 -14.14
CA ASN A 131 12.70 20.23 -15.22
C ASN A 131 13.20 19.33 -16.36
N LYS A 132 13.22 18.00 -16.18
CA LYS A 132 13.64 17.03 -17.21
C LYS A 132 12.46 16.28 -17.85
N CYS A 133 11.27 16.41 -17.28
CA CYS A 133 10.12 15.60 -17.62
C CYS A 133 9.02 16.45 -18.28
N GLU A 134 9.26 16.92 -19.51
CA GLU A 134 8.21 17.59 -20.29
C GLU A 134 7.09 16.59 -20.64
N ASN A 135 5.84 16.94 -20.33
CA ASN A 135 4.59 16.21 -20.64
C ASN A 135 4.24 14.99 -19.76
N ILE A 136 4.79 14.87 -18.55
CA ILE A 136 4.38 13.81 -17.64
C ILE A 136 3.22 14.28 -16.73
N GLU A 137 2.10 13.56 -16.75
CA GLU A 137 0.94 13.84 -15.89
C GLU A 137 1.30 13.57 -14.42
N ILE A 138 1.15 14.61 -13.59
CA ILE A 138 1.36 14.56 -12.13
C ILE A 138 -0.01 14.52 -11.45
N VAL A 139 -0.17 13.59 -10.52
CA VAL A 139 -1.34 13.55 -9.64
C VAL A 139 -0.93 14.09 -8.27
N LEU A 140 -1.47 15.26 -7.92
CA LEU A 140 -1.22 15.91 -6.65
C LEU A 140 -2.14 15.38 -5.56
N ASN A 141 -1.56 15.01 -4.42
CA ASN A 141 -2.27 14.49 -3.25
C ASN A 141 -3.27 13.39 -3.65
N PRO A 142 -2.78 12.30 -4.25
CA PRO A 142 -3.60 11.24 -4.82
C PRO A 142 -4.59 10.67 -3.81
N LYS A 143 -5.59 9.98 -4.36
CA LYS A 143 -6.49 9.10 -3.61
C LYS A 143 -6.15 7.65 -3.87
N PHE A 144 -6.43 6.76 -2.93
CA PHE A 144 -6.27 5.32 -3.15
C PHE A 144 -7.40 4.82 -4.09
N THR A 145 -7.10 4.76 -5.38
CA THR A 145 -8.07 4.44 -6.46
C THR A 145 -7.40 3.61 -7.55
N GLN A 146 -8.21 2.97 -8.40
CA GLN A 146 -7.73 2.19 -9.54
C GLN A 146 -6.77 2.98 -10.44
N ASN A 147 -7.06 4.25 -10.75
CA ASN A 147 -6.20 5.04 -11.65
C ASN A 147 -4.82 5.33 -11.05
N ASN A 148 -4.72 5.46 -9.73
CA ASN A 148 -3.48 5.87 -9.07
C ASN A 148 -2.63 4.68 -8.61
N PHE A 149 -3.26 3.54 -8.28
CA PHE A 149 -2.62 2.39 -7.63
C PHE A 149 -3.06 1.03 -8.17
N GLY A 150 -4.05 0.98 -9.07
CA GLY A 150 -4.56 -0.27 -9.64
C GLY A 150 -3.79 -0.64 -10.91
N LEU A 151 -3.16 -1.80 -10.91
CA LEU A 151 -2.50 -2.34 -12.08
C LEU A 151 -3.50 -2.53 -13.23
N ASN A 152 -3.15 -2.05 -14.42
CA ASN A 152 -3.88 -2.35 -15.64
C ASN A 152 -3.39 -3.69 -16.24
N GLY A 153 -3.78 -4.79 -15.62
CA GLY A 153 -3.33 -6.13 -16.01
C GLY A 153 -3.51 -7.14 -14.88
N GLU A 154 -2.77 -8.25 -15.00
CA GLU A 154 -2.77 -9.32 -14.01
C GLU A 154 -1.62 -9.14 -13.01
N PRO A 155 -1.86 -9.36 -11.70
CA PRO A 155 -0.81 -9.26 -10.70
C PRO A 155 0.26 -10.33 -10.93
N GLN A 156 1.51 -9.96 -10.68
CA GLN A 156 2.63 -10.89 -10.68
C GLN A 156 2.68 -11.61 -9.32
N VAL A 157 2.66 -12.94 -9.36
CA VAL A 157 2.67 -13.79 -8.15
C VAL A 157 4.03 -14.46 -8.01
N TYR A 158 4.69 -14.21 -6.88
CA TYR A 158 6.00 -14.80 -6.55
C TYR A 158 5.90 -15.73 -5.35
N PHE A 159 6.79 -16.72 -5.32
CA PHE A 159 6.94 -17.65 -4.22
C PHE A 159 8.37 -17.56 -3.69
N GLU A 160 8.51 -17.08 -2.47
CA GLU A 160 9.76 -17.02 -1.72
C GLU A 160 9.84 -18.24 -0.77
N GLN A 161 11.00 -18.89 -0.76
CA GLN A 161 11.22 -20.18 -0.09
C GLN A 161 11.65 -20.06 1.37
#